data_AF-A0A318JZM5-F1
#
_entry.id   AF-A0A318JZM5-F1
#
_cell.length_a   1.000
_cell.length_b   1.000
_cell.length_c   1.000
_cell.angle_alpha   90.00
_cell.angle_beta   90.00
_cell.angle_gamma   90.00
#
_symmetry.space_group_name_H-M   'P 1'
#
loop_
_entity.id
_entity.type
_entity.pdbx_description
1 polymer ?
#
loop_
_entity_poly.entity_id
_entity_poly.type
_entity_poly.pdbx_seq_one_letter_code
_entity_poly.pdbx_strand_id
1 'polypeptide(L)'
;MMGPTALNGGDTAGEVTAGYLKAWNEPNRFRRPGSNWRSQLGSHGIVRAGPRSYCAAMSESPYRRGLAQPLFLSATLGALLLATAACGGAGESRSGAETAKATSVEVNQTGGFAGVNQFYTVDDTVQNQRRGALFEMVDSAEFRTLTDAYTGPSDCRDSYFYAVTVTYRDGSSKRVTTDECNEAPKLLTDIIALTKEIGQRRDG
;
A
#
# COMPACT_ATOMS: atom_id res chain seq x y z
N MET A 1 -14.13 -59.36 46.24
CA MET A 1 -15.05 -59.25 45.09
C MET A 1 -16.02 -58.12 45.38
N MET A 2 -15.79 -56.94 44.82
CA MET A 2 -16.70 -55.78 44.85
C MET A 2 -16.29 -54.89 43.68
N GLY A 3 -17.14 -54.83 42.64
CA GLY A 3 -17.08 -53.74 41.67
C GLY A 3 -17.85 -52.53 42.22
N PRO A 4 -17.60 -51.35 41.65
CA PRO A 4 -18.74 -50.67 41.04
C PRO A 4 -18.43 -50.00 39.69
N THR A 5 -19.45 -50.05 38.85
CA THR A 5 -19.70 -49.28 37.63
C THR A 5 -20.09 -47.84 37.98
N ALA A 6 -19.56 -46.85 37.26
CA ALA A 6 -20.26 -45.58 37.01
C ALA A 6 -19.73 -44.91 35.73
N LEU A 7 -20.65 -44.74 34.78
CA LEU A 7 -20.56 -43.89 33.58
C LEU A 7 -21.10 -42.50 33.92
N ASN A 8 -20.44 -41.45 33.43
CA ASN A 8 -20.96 -40.10 33.07
C ASN A 8 -19.76 -39.32 32.48
N GLY A 9 -19.74 -38.77 31.27
CA GLY A 9 -20.83 -38.20 30.47
C GLY A 9 -20.93 -36.71 30.77
N GLY A 10 -20.37 -35.84 29.92
CA GLY A 10 -20.52 -34.39 30.06
C GLY A 10 -19.51 -33.57 29.25
N ASP A 11 -19.96 -33.09 28.10
CA ASP A 11 -19.33 -32.17 27.16
C ASP A 11 -18.58 -30.97 27.76
N THR A 12 -17.38 -30.71 27.25
CA THR A 12 -16.69 -29.41 27.35
C THR A 12 -16.38 -28.89 25.95
N ALA A 13 -17.43 -28.57 25.18
CA ALA A 13 -17.29 -27.68 24.04
C ALA A 13 -17.23 -26.23 24.57
N GLY A 14 -16.03 -25.67 24.54
CA GLY A 14 -15.77 -24.29 24.95
C GLY A 14 -16.44 -23.29 24.02
N GLU A 15 -17.43 -22.58 24.55
CA GLU A 15 -17.91 -21.32 23.99
C GLU A 15 -17.25 -20.18 24.78
N VAL A 16 -16.13 -19.69 24.24
CA VAL A 16 -15.40 -18.48 24.67
C VAL A 16 -14.86 -17.93 23.34
N THR A 17 -15.42 -16.93 22.68
CA THR A 17 -15.51 -15.52 23.09
C THR A 17 -16.50 -14.78 22.17
N ALA A 18 -17.71 -14.52 22.66
CA ALA A 18 -18.49 -13.37 22.19
C ALA A 18 -18.06 -12.16 23.03
N GLY A 19 -17.30 -11.22 22.45
CA GLY A 19 -16.96 -10.00 23.17
C GLY A 19 -15.79 -9.17 22.64
N TYR A 20 -15.80 -8.76 21.37
CA TYR A 20 -15.01 -7.61 20.91
C TYR A 20 -15.85 -6.72 20.00
N LEU A 21 -16.91 -6.16 20.57
CA LEU A 21 -17.74 -5.13 19.94
C LEU A 21 -18.15 -4.11 21.00
N LYS A 22 -17.18 -3.36 21.54
CA LYS A 22 -17.48 -2.07 22.18
C LYS A 22 -16.22 -1.22 22.36
N ALA A 23 -16.41 0.06 22.07
CA ALA A 23 -15.61 1.21 22.49
C ALA A 23 -14.35 1.52 21.68
N TRP A 24 -14.53 2.16 20.51
CA TRP A 24 -13.69 3.29 20.10
C TRP A 24 -14.54 4.33 19.37
N ASN A 25 -15.36 5.05 20.14
CA ASN A 25 -15.90 6.35 19.75
C ASN A 25 -15.56 7.32 20.88
N GLU A 26 -14.29 7.72 20.95
CA GLU A 26 -13.85 8.85 21.77
C GLU A 26 -13.46 10.01 20.85
N PRO A 27 -14.10 11.18 20.97
CA PRO A 27 -13.72 12.37 20.22
C PRO A 27 -12.40 12.91 20.77
N ASN A 28 -11.41 13.05 19.87
CA ASN A 28 -10.15 13.75 20.06
C ASN A 28 -10.33 15.11 20.79
N ARG A 29 -10.25 15.12 22.12
CA ARG A 29 -9.90 16.31 22.89
C ARG A 29 -8.39 16.42 22.97
N PHE A 30 -7.78 16.75 21.85
CA PHE A 30 -6.40 17.22 21.83
C PHE A 30 -6.38 18.65 22.38
N ARG A 31 -6.19 18.79 23.71
CA ARG A 31 -5.75 20.05 24.32
C ARG A 31 -4.37 20.37 23.75
N ARG A 32 -4.29 21.38 22.88
CA ARG A 32 -3.02 22.03 22.54
C ARG A 32 -2.49 22.78 23.77
N PRO A 33 -1.22 22.59 24.18
CA PRO A 33 -0.55 23.55 25.04
C PRO A 33 -0.41 24.88 24.29
N GLY A 34 -0.69 25.98 24.99
CA GLY A 34 -0.66 27.32 24.43
C GLY A 34 0.73 27.71 23.91
N SER A 35 0.80 28.02 22.62
CA SER A 35 1.91 28.73 22.01
C SER A 35 1.47 30.17 21.76
N ASN A 36 1.77 31.03 22.72
CA ASN A 36 1.68 32.48 22.65
C ASN A 36 2.76 33.02 21.69
N TRP A 37 2.38 33.38 20.47
CA TRP A 37 3.29 34.03 19.49
C TRP A 37 2.70 35.34 18.93
N ARG A 38 1.86 36.02 19.70
CA ARG A 38 1.38 37.36 19.37
C ARG A 38 2.16 38.37 20.19
N SER A 39 3.19 38.97 19.59
CA SER A 39 3.52 40.41 19.63
C SER A 39 4.99 40.64 19.31
N GLN A 40 5.31 40.94 18.05
CA GLN A 40 6.26 42.01 17.77
C GLN A 40 5.94 42.65 16.43
N LEU A 41 5.23 43.77 16.55
CA LEU A 41 5.07 44.80 15.53
C LEU A 41 6.45 45.34 15.18
N GLY A 42 6.89 45.06 13.96
CA GLY A 42 7.96 45.78 13.27
C GLY A 42 7.37 46.49 12.07
N SER A 43 6.98 47.74 12.27
CA SER A 43 6.55 48.65 11.21
C SER A 43 7.72 49.05 10.30
N HIS A 44 7.39 49.39 9.05
CA HIS A 44 8.18 50.11 8.03
C HIS A 44 9.07 49.28 7.10
N GLY A 45 8.62 49.18 5.85
CA GLY A 45 9.41 48.74 4.71
C GLY A 45 8.60 48.73 3.41
N ILE A 46 8.26 49.92 2.90
CA ILE A 46 7.75 50.09 1.53
C ILE A 46 8.84 49.61 0.56
N VAL A 47 8.60 48.52 -0.17
CA VAL A 47 9.41 48.16 -1.35
C VAL A 47 8.51 47.84 -2.54
N ARG A 48 8.43 48.85 -3.39
CA ARG A 48 8.12 48.92 -4.83
C ARG A 48 7.70 47.62 -5.54
N ALA A 49 6.52 47.69 -6.14
CA ALA A 49 6.11 46.89 -7.29
C ALA A 49 7.12 47.04 -8.44
N GLY A 50 7.75 45.93 -8.83
CA GLY A 50 8.51 45.78 -10.07
C GLY A 50 7.66 45.07 -11.14
N PRO A 51 7.87 45.38 -12.43
CA PRO A 51 6.99 44.95 -13.50
C PRO A 51 7.10 43.45 -13.81
N ARG A 52 5.95 42.90 -14.18
CA ARG A 52 5.75 41.60 -14.83
C ARG A 52 6.75 41.41 -15.97
N SER A 53 7.66 40.46 -15.82
CA SER A 53 8.38 39.86 -16.95
C SER A 53 7.63 38.59 -17.36
N TYR A 54 6.92 38.71 -18.47
CA TYR A 54 6.42 37.59 -19.25
C TYR A 54 7.62 36.96 -19.97
N CYS A 55 8.02 35.75 -19.59
CA CYS A 55 8.82 34.90 -20.47
C CYS A 55 7.87 34.02 -21.28
N ALA A 56 7.35 34.61 -22.36
CA ALA A 56 6.92 33.83 -23.51
C ALA A 56 8.16 33.62 -24.39
N ALA A 57 8.52 32.37 -24.65
CA ALA A 57 9.04 31.90 -25.94
C ALA A 57 9.53 30.44 -25.81
N MET A 58 8.75 29.55 -26.43
CA MET A 58 9.21 28.44 -27.28
C MET A 58 10.67 28.02 -27.13
N SER A 59 10.88 26.80 -26.63
CA SER A 59 11.98 25.97 -27.11
C SER A 59 11.36 24.77 -27.83
N GLU A 60 11.21 24.95 -29.14
CA GLU A 60 10.96 23.90 -30.11
C GLU A 60 12.00 22.79 -29.88
N SER A 61 11.54 21.57 -29.62
CA SER A 61 12.41 20.40 -29.75
C SER A 61 12.47 20.02 -31.23
N PRO A 62 13.61 20.23 -31.93
CA PRO A 62 13.77 19.71 -33.27
C PRO A 62 13.83 18.19 -33.21
N TYR A 63 12.91 17.57 -33.94
CA TYR A 63 13.05 16.27 -34.57
C TYR A 63 14.53 15.92 -34.84
N ARG A 64 15.11 15.03 -34.02
CA ARG A 64 16.25 14.21 -34.44
C ARG A 64 15.72 12.88 -34.93
N ARG A 65 15.57 12.84 -36.26
CA ARG A 65 15.59 11.64 -37.08
C ARG A 65 16.85 10.82 -36.75
N GLY A 66 16.64 9.56 -36.41
CA GLY A 66 17.60 8.46 -36.50
C GLY A 66 16.78 7.18 -36.52
N LEU A 67 16.28 6.72 -37.67
CA LEU A 67 17.00 5.85 -38.61
C LEU A 67 17.86 4.80 -37.90
N ALA A 68 17.23 3.72 -37.45
CA ALA A 68 17.74 2.36 -37.56
C ALA A 68 16.61 1.39 -37.23
N GLN A 69 15.83 1.03 -38.25
CA GLN A 69 15.03 -0.20 -38.21
C GLN A 69 15.98 -1.37 -38.52
N PRO A 70 16.21 -2.31 -37.61
CA PRO A 70 16.67 -3.63 -38.02
C PRO A 70 15.45 -4.41 -38.51
N LEU A 71 15.32 -4.48 -39.83
CA LEU A 71 14.51 -5.49 -40.52
C LEU A 71 15.10 -6.87 -40.24
N PHE A 72 14.64 -7.55 -39.20
CA PHE A 72 14.83 -8.99 -39.09
C PHE A 72 13.60 -9.69 -39.65
N LEU A 73 13.66 -9.90 -40.97
CA LEU A 73 12.95 -10.95 -41.69
C LEU A 73 13.40 -12.30 -41.14
N SER A 74 12.57 -12.93 -40.31
CA SER A 74 12.68 -14.36 -40.03
C SER A 74 11.34 -15.02 -40.34
N ALA A 75 11.24 -15.51 -41.57
CA ALA A 75 10.24 -16.46 -42.00
C ALA A 75 10.60 -17.84 -41.43
N THR A 76 9.73 -18.41 -40.61
CA THR A 76 9.70 -19.85 -40.34
C THR A 76 8.27 -20.36 -40.47
N LEU A 77 7.98 -20.89 -41.66
CA LEU A 77 6.99 -21.94 -41.86
C LEU A 77 7.43 -23.19 -41.09
N GLY A 78 6.49 -23.89 -40.44
CA GLY A 78 6.59 -25.37 -40.34
C GLY A 78 5.98 -26.02 -39.09
N ALA A 79 5.07 -26.98 -39.35
CA ALA A 79 4.47 -28.04 -38.50
C ALA A 79 3.47 -27.55 -37.43
N LEU A 80 2.16 -27.85 -37.46
CA LEU A 80 1.35 -29.05 -37.75
C LEU A 80 1.69 -30.27 -36.88
N LEU A 81 0.64 -30.81 -36.22
CA LEU A 81 0.53 -32.05 -35.41
C LEU A 81 0.85 -31.85 -33.90
N LEU A 82 0.06 -32.29 -32.90
CA LEU A 82 -1.00 -33.29 -32.80
C LEU A 82 -1.92 -32.95 -31.61
N ALA A 83 -3.21 -33.27 -31.77
CA ALA A 83 -4.18 -33.34 -30.69
C ALA A 83 -3.82 -34.45 -29.70
N THR A 84 -3.79 -34.13 -28.41
CA THR A 84 -4.01 -35.08 -27.31
C THR A 84 -5.15 -34.58 -26.46
N ALA A 85 -6.34 -35.13 -26.74
CA ALA A 85 -7.43 -35.16 -25.78
C ALA A 85 -7.02 -36.06 -24.62
N ALA A 86 -6.64 -35.46 -23.49
CA ALA A 86 -6.54 -36.15 -22.21
C ALA A 86 -7.76 -35.77 -21.36
N CYS A 87 -8.83 -36.56 -21.51
CA CYS A 87 -9.86 -36.72 -20.49
C CYS A 87 -9.21 -37.36 -19.25
N GLY A 88 -9.46 -36.81 -18.06
CA GLY A 88 -9.20 -37.50 -16.81
C GLY A 88 -8.54 -36.62 -15.77
N GLY A 89 -9.36 -36.00 -14.92
CA GLY A 89 -8.87 -35.23 -13.77
C GLY A 89 -9.98 -34.52 -13.00
N ALA A 90 -11.15 -35.16 -12.84
CA ALA A 90 -12.11 -34.75 -11.83
C ALA A 90 -11.49 -35.06 -10.45
N GLY A 91 -10.76 -34.09 -9.93
CA GLY A 91 -10.08 -34.10 -8.65
C GLY A 91 -9.78 -32.68 -8.24
N GLU A 92 -10.73 -31.78 -8.46
CA GLU A 92 -10.69 -30.42 -7.93
C GLU A 92 -10.99 -30.52 -6.43
N SER A 93 -10.01 -31.07 -5.70
CA SER A 93 -9.84 -30.76 -4.29
C SER A 93 -9.70 -29.26 -4.23
N ARG A 94 -10.84 -28.57 -4.06
CA ARG A 94 -10.89 -27.20 -3.53
C ARG A 94 -10.35 -27.30 -2.10
N SER A 95 -9.04 -27.46 -2.00
CA SER A 95 -8.28 -27.02 -0.85
C SER A 95 -8.68 -25.57 -0.74
N GLY A 96 -9.52 -25.25 0.24
CA GLY A 96 -9.92 -23.87 0.50
C GLY A 96 -8.62 -23.11 0.62
N ALA A 97 -8.28 -22.33 -0.41
CA ALA A 97 -6.98 -21.71 -0.55
C ALA A 97 -6.80 -20.83 0.67
N GLU A 98 -6.05 -21.34 1.65
CA GLU A 98 -5.83 -20.64 2.88
C GLU A 98 -5.14 -19.34 2.49
N THR A 99 -5.80 -18.22 2.77
CA THR A 99 -5.35 -16.90 2.37
C THR A 99 -3.95 -16.67 2.90
N ALA A 100 -2.95 -16.68 2.01
CA ALA A 100 -1.55 -16.60 2.39
C ALA A 100 -1.28 -15.33 3.20
N LYS A 101 -0.76 -15.46 4.42
CA LYS A 101 -0.53 -14.34 5.33
C LYS A 101 0.58 -13.42 4.84
N ALA A 102 0.42 -12.11 5.05
CA ALA A 102 1.47 -11.13 4.77
C ALA A 102 2.70 -11.40 5.64
N THR A 103 3.90 -11.23 5.07
CA THR A 103 5.19 -11.38 5.75
C THR A 103 5.98 -10.08 5.78
N SER A 104 5.75 -9.18 4.83
CA SER A 104 6.38 -7.86 4.80
C SER A 104 5.47 -6.83 4.13
N VAL A 105 5.51 -5.60 4.63
CA VAL A 105 4.85 -4.43 4.04
C VAL A 105 5.91 -3.36 3.82
N GLU A 106 6.05 -2.90 2.58
CA GLU A 106 6.95 -1.82 2.21
C GLU A 106 6.15 -0.65 1.61
N VAL A 107 6.47 0.56 2.04
CA VAL A 107 6.00 1.80 1.42
C VAL A 107 7.18 2.54 0.84
N ASN A 108 7.18 2.73 -0.48
CA ASN A 108 8.08 3.65 -1.15
C ASN A 108 7.36 4.99 -1.35
N GLN A 109 7.90 6.05 -0.74
CA GLN A 109 7.47 7.43 -0.91
C GLN A 109 8.45 8.17 -1.82
N THR A 110 7.93 8.74 -2.91
CA THR A 110 8.70 9.58 -3.84
C THR A 110 8.05 10.94 -4.07
N GLY A 111 8.83 11.92 -4.55
CA GLY A 111 8.31 13.21 -5.00
C GLY A 111 8.36 14.32 -3.95
N GLY A 112 7.35 15.18 -3.92
CA GLY A 112 7.37 16.43 -3.16
C GLY A 112 8.38 17.44 -3.70
N PHE A 113 8.37 18.65 -3.13
CA PHE A 113 9.18 19.78 -3.60
C PHE A 113 10.70 19.48 -3.66
N ALA A 114 11.22 18.66 -2.74
CA ALA A 114 12.64 18.31 -2.68
C ALA A 114 13.01 17.05 -3.48
N GLY A 115 12.03 16.33 -4.05
CA GLY A 115 12.27 15.07 -4.76
C GLY A 115 12.80 13.96 -3.85
N VAL A 116 12.09 13.67 -2.76
CA VAL A 116 12.50 12.61 -1.82
C VAL A 116 12.34 11.22 -2.45
N ASN A 117 13.11 10.25 -1.97
CA ASN A 117 12.94 8.81 -2.23
C ASN A 117 13.19 8.04 -0.92
N GLN A 118 12.13 7.60 -0.26
CA GLN A 118 12.18 7.00 1.06
C GLN A 118 11.42 5.69 1.11
N PHE A 119 12.04 4.68 1.70
CA PHE A 119 11.46 3.36 1.90
C PHE A 119 11.15 3.15 3.37
N TYR A 120 9.96 2.64 3.65
CA TYR A 120 9.51 2.27 4.99
C TYR A 120 9.11 0.80 4.97
N THR A 121 9.83 -0.03 5.71
CA THR A 121 9.58 -1.48 5.72
C THR A 121 9.13 -1.92 7.11
N VAL A 122 8.08 -2.74 7.15
CA VAL A 122 7.62 -3.45 8.33
C VAL A 122 7.62 -4.94 8.03
N ASP A 123 8.44 -5.69 8.77
CA ASP A 123 8.60 -7.14 8.68
C ASP A 123 8.65 -7.76 10.09
N ASP A 124 9.09 -9.01 10.18
CA ASP A 124 9.21 -9.75 11.44
C ASP A 124 10.22 -9.15 12.42
N THR A 125 11.17 -8.33 11.95
CA THR A 125 12.19 -7.67 12.76
C THR A 125 11.66 -6.44 13.53
N VAL A 126 10.55 -5.85 13.08
CA VAL A 126 9.95 -4.68 13.72
C VAL A 126 9.19 -5.09 14.99
N GLN A 127 9.73 -4.70 16.15
CA GLN A 127 9.11 -4.93 17.47
C GLN A 127 8.18 -3.76 17.84
N ASN A 128 7.02 -3.68 17.19
CA ASN A 128 5.99 -2.68 17.51
C ASN A 128 4.64 -3.38 17.77
N GLN A 129 3.93 -3.00 18.84
CA GLN A 129 2.63 -3.59 19.19
C GLN A 129 1.56 -3.39 18.10
N ARG A 130 1.67 -2.31 17.31
CA ARG A 130 0.76 -2.02 16.20
C ARG A 130 1.05 -2.82 14.93
N ARG A 131 2.14 -3.60 14.90
CA ARG A 131 2.47 -4.47 13.77
C ARG A 131 1.32 -5.45 13.47
N GLY A 132 0.75 -6.08 14.49
CA GLY A 132 -0.39 -6.99 14.30
C GLY A 132 -1.54 -6.35 13.53
N ALA A 133 -1.95 -5.15 13.93
CA ALA A 133 -3.00 -4.38 13.26
C ALA A 133 -2.66 -4.03 11.81
N LEU A 134 -1.39 -3.68 11.50
CA LEU A 134 -0.97 -3.45 10.12
C LEU A 134 -1.14 -4.71 9.26
N PHE A 135 -0.67 -5.85 9.76
CA PHE A 135 -0.76 -7.12 9.04
C PHE A 135 -2.22 -7.59 8.86
N GLU A 136 -3.07 -7.37 9.86
CA GLU A 136 -4.51 -7.61 9.74
C GLU A 136 -5.16 -6.76 8.64
N MET A 137 -4.79 -5.48 8.53
CA MET A 137 -5.30 -4.60 7.47
C MET A 137 -4.90 -5.08 6.06
N VAL A 138 -3.63 -5.46 5.84
CA VAL A 138 -3.16 -5.92 4.50
C VAL A 138 -3.58 -7.36 4.17
N ASP A 139 -3.92 -8.17 5.18
CA ASP A 139 -4.50 -9.50 4.98
C ASP A 139 -6.00 -9.46 4.71
N SER A 140 -6.67 -8.34 4.99
CA SER A 140 -8.10 -8.17 4.78
C SER A 140 -8.50 -8.38 3.32
N ALA A 141 -9.72 -8.90 3.11
CA ALA A 141 -10.28 -9.03 1.76
C ALA A 141 -10.39 -7.67 1.07
N GLU A 142 -10.73 -6.62 1.82
CA GLU A 142 -10.84 -5.24 1.33
C GLU A 142 -9.52 -4.80 0.68
N PHE A 143 -8.38 -4.96 1.36
CA PHE A 143 -7.07 -4.63 0.79
C PHE A 143 -6.75 -5.46 -0.45
N ARG A 144 -7.01 -6.78 -0.41
CA ARG A 144 -6.71 -7.69 -1.54
C ARG A 144 -7.50 -7.34 -2.80
N THR A 145 -8.72 -6.81 -2.64
CA THR A 145 -9.59 -6.40 -3.75
C THR A 145 -9.34 -4.99 -4.26
N LEU A 146 -8.44 -4.20 -3.63
CA LEU A 146 -8.08 -2.87 -4.13
C LEU A 146 -7.54 -2.95 -5.56
N THR A 147 -7.81 -1.92 -6.36
CA THR A 147 -7.13 -1.72 -7.65
C THR A 147 -5.64 -1.48 -7.42
N ASP A 148 -4.83 -1.77 -8.44
CA ASP A 148 -3.38 -1.63 -8.33
C ASP A 148 -2.91 -0.17 -8.35
N ALA A 149 -3.77 0.76 -8.76
CA ALA A 149 -3.48 2.19 -8.81
C ALA A 149 -4.71 3.04 -8.48
N TYR A 150 -4.47 4.09 -7.70
CA TYR A 150 -5.38 5.20 -7.39
C TYR A 150 -4.68 6.51 -7.75
N THR A 151 -4.26 6.60 -9.00
CA THR A 151 -3.61 7.78 -9.56
C THR A 151 -4.47 8.36 -10.67
N GLY A 152 -4.41 9.68 -10.82
CA GLY A 152 -5.22 10.43 -11.77
C GLY A 152 -4.58 11.78 -12.10
N PRO A 153 -5.05 12.44 -13.17
CA PRO A 153 -4.55 13.76 -13.52
C PRO A 153 -4.84 14.73 -12.37
N SER A 154 -3.79 15.24 -11.75
CA SER A 154 -3.88 16.22 -10.67
C SER A 154 -2.98 17.42 -10.98
N ASP A 155 -3.43 18.61 -10.61
CA ASP A 155 -2.68 19.85 -10.77
C ASP A 155 -1.65 20.08 -9.64
N CYS A 156 -1.37 19.04 -8.85
CA CYS A 156 -0.44 19.12 -7.75
C CYS A 156 1.01 19.08 -8.24
N ARG A 157 1.66 20.23 -8.25
CA ARG A 157 3.07 20.35 -8.64
C ARG A 157 4.04 19.69 -7.65
N ASP A 158 3.63 19.53 -6.39
CA ASP A 158 4.50 19.11 -5.28
C ASP A 158 3.90 17.95 -4.46
N SER A 159 3.19 17.02 -5.11
CA SER A 159 2.62 15.85 -4.42
C SER A 159 3.64 14.76 -4.15
N TYR A 160 3.45 14.02 -3.06
CA TYR A 160 4.10 12.73 -2.90
C TYR A 160 3.35 11.62 -3.63
N PHE A 161 4.11 10.66 -4.15
CA PHE A 161 3.65 9.39 -4.70
C PHE A 161 4.03 8.27 -3.73
N TYR A 162 3.10 7.34 -3.52
CA TYR A 162 3.28 6.20 -2.64
C TYR A 162 3.09 4.91 -3.43
N ALA A 163 3.99 3.96 -3.23
CA ALA A 163 3.82 2.59 -3.67
C ALA A 163 3.88 1.66 -2.46
N VAL A 164 2.75 1.02 -2.15
CA VAL A 164 2.63 0.01 -1.10
C VAL A 164 2.86 -1.35 -1.73
N THR A 165 3.88 -2.08 -1.29
CA THR A 165 4.15 -3.46 -1.71
C THR A 165 3.98 -4.38 -0.51
N VAL A 166 3.08 -5.34 -0.62
CA VAL A 166 2.86 -6.39 0.39
C VAL A 166 3.38 -7.70 -0.16
N THR A 167 4.28 -8.33 0.57
CA THR A 167 4.79 -9.67 0.27
C THR A 167 4.09 -10.68 1.17
N TYR A 168 3.61 -11.77 0.60
CA TYR A 168 2.91 -12.84 1.31
C TYR A 168 3.80 -14.06 1.50
N ARG A 169 3.39 -14.95 2.41
CA ARG A 169 4.15 -16.15 2.81
C ARG A 169 4.34 -17.15 1.68
N ASP A 170 3.42 -17.18 0.72
CA ASP A 170 3.49 -18.02 -0.48
C ASP A 170 4.46 -17.47 -1.55
N GLY A 171 5.09 -16.31 -1.28
CA GLY A 171 5.97 -15.62 -2.22
C GLY A 171 5.25 -14.71 -3.20
N SER A 172 3.91 -14.67 -3.18
CA SER A 172 3.15 -13.71 -3.97
C SER A 172 3.29 -12.30 -3.41
N SER A 173 3.02 -11.28 -4.23
CA SER A 173 3.00 -9.90 -3.79
C SER A 173 1.86 -9.11 -4.42
N LYS A 174 1.38 -8.10 -3.69
CA LYS A 174 0.42 -7.11 -4.19
C LYS A 174 1.06 -5.73 -4.09
N ARG A 175 0.98 -4.96 -5.17
CA ARG A 175 1.46 -3.59 -5.23
C ARG A 175 0.29 -2.65 -5.52
N VAL A 176 0.12 -1.64 -4.68
CA VAL A 176 -0.90 -0.60 -4.85
C VAL A 176 -0.22 0.76 -4.84
N THR A 177 -0.48 1.58 -5.86
CA THR A 177 0.05 2.94 -5.97
C THR A 177 -1.04 3.99 -5.73
N THR A 178 -0.65 5.09 -5.13
CA THR A 178 -1.51 6.27 -4.95
C THR A 178 -0.66 7.52 -4.90
N ASP A 179 -1.27 8.67 -5.11
CA ASP A 179 -0.67 9.98 -4.83
C ASP A 179 -1.52 10.76 -3.83
N GLU A 180 -0.96 11.84 -3.28
CA GLU A 180 -1.64 12.66 -2.26
C GLU A 180 -2.83 13.46 -2.78
N CYS A 181 -2.94 13.62 -4.09
CA CYS A 181 -3.90 14.53 -4.70
C CYS A 181 -5.10 13.84 -5.32
N ASN A 182 -5.07 12.52 -5.38
CA ASN A 182 -6.20 11.69 -5.80
C ASN A 182 -6.89 11.06 -4.59
N GLU A 183 -8.17 10.71 -4.77
CA GLU A 183 -8.98 10.11 -3.70
C GLU A 183 -8.68 8.62 -3.58
N ALA A 184 -7.73 8.27 -2.70
CA ALA A 184 -7.48 6.89 -2.33
C ALA A 184 -8.44 6.38 -1.26
N PRO A 185 -8.75 5.06 -1.25
CA PRO A 185 -9.50 4.44 -0.17
C PRO A 185 -8.82 4.66 1.18
N LYS A 186 -9.62 4.94 2.21
CA LYS A 186 -9.14 5.21 3.57
C LYS A 186 -8.23 4.09 4.11
N LEU A 187 -8.56 2.83 3.80
CA LEU A 187 -7.73 1.69 4.19
C LEU A 187 -6.29 1.82 3.68
N LEU A 188 -6.10 2.24 2.42
CA LEU A 188 -4.78 2.41 1.83
C LEU A 188 -4.01 3.55 2.52
N THR A 189 -4.67 4.68 2.79
CA THR A 189 -4.04 5.81 3.49
C THR A 189 -3.66 5.45 4.92
N ASP A 190 -4.48 4.66 5.63
CA ASP A 190 -4.21 4.21 7.00
C ASP A 190 -3.01 3.24 7.03
N ILE A 191 -2.90 2.33 6.04
CA ILE A 191 -1.74 1.45 5.86
C ILE A 191 -0.46 2.26 5.61
N ILE A 192 -0.50 3.26 4.73
CA ILE A 192 0.65 4.14 4.44
C ILE A 192 1.09 4.88 5.70
N ALA A 193 0.15 5.52 6.40
CA ALA A 193 0.43 6.28 7.62
C ALA A 193 1.03 5.37 8.72
N LEU A 194 0.44 4.20 8.95
CA LEU A 194 0.92 3.27 9.97
C LEU A 194 2.30 2.72 9.62
N THR A 195 2.53 2.33 8.35
CA THR A 195 3.83 1.81 7.91
C THR A 195 4.92 2.87 8.06
N LYS A 196 4.64 4.13 7.73
CA LYS A 196 5.59 5.24 7.94
C LYS A 196 5.88 5.52 9.42
N GLU A 197 4.92 5.28 10.29
CA GLU A 197 5.06 5.51 11.74
C GLU A 197 5.91 4.43 12.42
N ILE A 198 5.70 3.15 12.08
CA ILE A 198 6.33 2.02 12.78
C ILE A 198 7.46 1.35 11.99
N GLY A 199 7.55 1.63 10.69
CA GLY A 199 8.52 1.01 9.79
C GLY A 199 9.92 1.56 9.95
N GLN A 200 10.90 0.73 9.60
CA GLN A 200 12.28 1.16 9.49
C GLN A 200 12.42 2.01 8.23
N ARG A 201 12.85 3.27 8.40
CA ARG A 201 13.10 4.17 7.28
C ARG A 201 14.47 3.92 6.66
N ARG A 202 14.53 3.87 5.33
CA ARG A 202 15.77 3.87 4.54
C ARG A 202 15.66 4.92 3.44
N ASP A 203 16.76 5.62 3.20
CA ASP A 203 16.90 6.50 2.04
C ASP A 203 17.37 5.65 0.85
N GLY A 204 16.84 5.91 -0.35
CA GLY A 204 17.21 5.18 -1.57
C GLY A 204 17.66 6.07 -2.71
#